data_AF-A0A1Q7PAB1-F1
#
_entry.id   AF-A0A1Q7PAB1-F1
#
_cell.length_a   1.000
_cell.length_b   1.000
_cell.length_c   1.000
_cell.angle_alpha   90.00
_cell.angle_beta   90.00
_cell.angle_gamma   90.00
#
_symmetry.space_group_name_H-M   'P 1'
#
loop_
_entity.id
_entity.type
_entity.pdbx_description
1 polymer ?
#
loop_
_entity_poly.entity_id
_entity_poly.type
_entity_poly.pdbx_seq_one_letter_code
_entity_poly.pdbx_strand_id
1 'polypeptide(L)'
;MNMTHLSALIQSVSCGKRGRLRISSQWDWGKLLYLFGLVAADGAVYENHDQHSYYVMFSNEEPVLLGAFEEAAEDLFPGVTIQRHLNQDGVTMLRINSLALVRLAKGLGIDADFTHVMRLPDDLVAAFLRGYFDGLLLDQSRSAGAAASAVAATNRPGRGSAQSNHA
;
A
#
# COMPACT_ATOMS: atom_id res chain seq x y z
N MET A 1 16.02 -4.74 28.15
CA MET A 1 16.86 -4.54 26.94
C MET A 1 16.01 -3.77 25.96
N ASN A 2 16.36 -2.51 25.66
CA ASN A 2 15.52 -1.63 24.85
C ASN A 2 15.61 -2.08 23.37
N MET A 3 14.49 -2.22 22.66
CA MET A 3 14.45 -2.84 21.32
C MET A 3 15.29 -2.10 20.26
N THR A 4 15.55 -0.81 20.47
CA THR A 4 16.47 0.02 19.67
C THR A 4 17.92 -0.51 19.66
N HIS A 5 18.34 -1.23 20.69
CA HIS A 5 19.68 -1.84 20.72
C HIS A 5 19.76 -3.12 19.88
N LEU A 6 18.65 -3.84 19.66
CA LEU A 6 18.66 -5.10 18.92
C LEU A 6 18.71 -4.87 17.40
N SER A 7 17.98 -3.87 16.89
CA SER A 7 18.03 -3.50 15.46
C SER A 7 19.44 -3.09 15.03
N ALA A 8 20.18 -2.39 15.88
CA ALA A 8 21.57 -2.02 15.62
C ALA A 8 22.51 -3.23 15.44
N LEU A 9 22.12 -4.40 15.97
CA LEU A 9 22.89 -5.64 15.87
C LEU A 9 22.43 -6.54 14.71
N ILE A 10 21.29 -6.25 14.09
CA ILE A 10 20.72 -7.05 12.99
C ILE A 10 20.79 -6.25 11.70
N GLN A 11 21.81 -6.52 10.88
CA GLN A 11 22.02 -5.83 9.61
C GLN A 11 21.06 -6.29 8.50
N SER A 12 20.57 -7.52 8.58
CA SER A 12 19.69 -8.09 7.56
C SER A 12 18.98 -9.35 8.02
N VAL A 13 17.83 -9.63 7.41
CA VAL A 13 17.10 -10.89 7.53
C VAL A 13 17.07 -11.60 6.18
N SER A 14 17.20 -12.92 6.19
CA SER A 14 17.03 -13.77 5.00
C SER A 14 16.18 -14.99 5.32
N CYS A 15 15.38 -15.42 4.34
CA CYS A 15 14.66 -16.69 4.39
C CYS A 15 15.32 -17.66 3.40
N GLY A 16 16.31 -18.40 3.90
CA GLY A 16 17.13 -19.31 3.09
C GLY A 16 18.00 -18.56 2.08
N LYS A 17 18.11 -19.10 0.86
CA LYS A 17 18.91 -18.51 -0.23
C LYS A 17 18.23 -17.33 -0.94
N ARG A 18 16.98 -16.99 -0.58
CA ARG A 18 16.09 -16.14 -1.40
C ARG A 18 16.05 -14.70 -0.93
N GLY A 19 17.17 -14.02 -1.15
CA GLY A 19 17.29 -12.59 -0.96
C GLY A 19 17.56 -12.21 0.50
N ARG A 20 18.44 -11.22 0.65
CA ARG A 20 18.79 -10.62 1.93
C ARG A 20 18.05 -9.28 2.00
N LEU A 21 17.10 -9.17 2.91
CA LEU A 21 16.44 -7.91 3.21
C LEU A 21 17.30 -7.18 4.25
N ARG A 22 17.94 -6.09 3.84
CA ARG A 22 18.70 -5.25 4.77
C ARG A 22 17.73 -4.55 5.70
N ILE A 23 18.13 -4.41 6.96
CA ILE A 23 17.33 -3.76 7.99
C ILE A 23 18.04 -2.48 8.41
N SER A 24 17.28 -1.41 8.56
CA SER A 24 17.80 -0.14 9.08
C SER A 24 18.23 -0.27 10.54
N SER A 25 19.34 0.35 10.90
CA SER A 25 19.77 0.47 12.30
C SER A 25 18.78 1.30 13.13
N GLN A 26 18.01 2.17 12.48
CA GLN A 26 16.96 3.01 13.05
C GLN A 26 15.58 2.40 12.85
N TRP A 27 15.42 1.13 13.24
CA TRP A 27 14.18 0.40 13.04
C TRP A 27 12.99 1.04 13.76
N ASP A 28 11.88 1.20 13.05
CA ASP A 28 10.65 1.80 13.53
C ASP A 28 9.45 0.87 13.23
N TRP A 29 8.86 0.31 14.29
CA TRP A 29 7.70 -0.56 14.16
C TRP A 29 6.45 0.17 13.69
N GLY A 30 6.30 1.45 14.02
CA GLY A 30 5.19 2.28 13.56
C GLY A 30 5.23 2.44 12.03
N LYS A 31 6.41 2.67 11.45
CA LYS A 31 6.58 2.73 9.98
C LYS A 31 6.27 1.40 9.31
N LEU A 32 6.71 0.28 9.88
CA LEU A 32 6.39 -1.04 9.34
C LEU A 32 4.88 -1.29 9.34
N LEU A 33 4.23 -0.96 10.45
CA LEU A 33 2.79 -1.15 10.65
C LEU A 33 1.99 -0.23 9.73
N TYR A 34 2.42 1.02 9.55
CA TYR A 34 1.85 1.95 8.57
C TYR A 34 1.96 1.40 7.14
N LEU A 35 3.15 0.92 6.74
CA LEU A 35 3.36 0.30 5.43
C LEU A 35 2.44 -0.91 5.22
N PHE A 36 2.30 -1.78 6.22
CA PHE A 36 1.37 -2.92 6.14
C PHE A 36 -0.10 -2.49 6.18
N GLY A 37 -0.42 -1.37 6.80
CA GLY A 37 -1.74 -0.75 6.71
C GLY A 37 -2.10 -0.39 5.27
N LEU A 38 -1.19 0.28 4.56
CA LEU A 38 -1.38 0.60 3.13
C LEU A 38 -1.59 -0.67 2.30
N VAL A 39 -0.77 -1.71 2.53
CA VAL A 39 -0.90 -3.02 1.84
C VAL A 39 -2.23 -3.71 2.16
N ALA A 40 -2.72 -3.61 3.39
CA ALA A 40 -4.01 -4.19 3.77
C ALA A 40 -5.21 -3.44 3.16
N ALA A 41 -5.05 -2.15 2.82
CA ALA A 41 -6.11 -1.34 2.25
C ALA A 41 -6.34 -1.61 0.76
N ASP A 42 -5.29 -1.49 -0.05
CA ASP A 42 -5.34 -1.69 -1.51
C ASP A 42 -4.04 -2.33 -2.01
N GLY A 43 -3.71 -3.50 -1.47
CA GLY A 43 -2.47 -4.19 -1.78
C GLY A 43 -2.63 -5.69 -1.88
N ALA A 44 -1.50 -6.38 -2.03
CA ALA A 44 -1.45 -7.83 -2.00
C ALA A 44 -0.17 -8.34 -1.36
N VAL A 45 -0.30 -9.44 -0.64
CA VAL A 45 0.82 -10.25 -0.14
C VAL A 45 0.81 -11.56 -0.90
N TYR A 46 1.78 -11.75 -1.78
CA TYR A 46 1.85 -12.90 -2.69
C TYR A 46 3.01 -13.81 -2.34
N GLU A 47 2.73 -15.11 -2.32
CA GLU A 47 3.71 -16.16 -2.10
C GLU A 47 3.44 -17.35 -2.99
N ASN A 48 4.37 -17.65 -3.90
CA ASN A 48 4.33 -18.85 -4.73
C ASN A 48 5.70 -19.52 -4.77
N HIS A 49 5.78 -20.71 -4.17
CA HIS A 49 7.02 -21.47 -4.11
C HIS A 49 7.44 -22.10 -5.43
N ASP A 50 6.49 -22.49 -6.28
CA ASP A 50 6.76 -23.13 -7.56
C ASP A 50 7.30 -22.11 -8.57
N GLN A 51 6.73 -20.90 -8.59
CA GLN A 51 7.14 -19.80 -9.48
C GLN A 51 8.27 -18.94 -8.90
N HIS A 52 8.68 -19.21 -7.66
CA HIS A 52 9.68 -18.42 -6.93
C HIS A 52 9.33 -16.91 -6.85
N SER A 53 8.05 -16.59 -6.76
CA SER A 53 7.54 -15.22 -6.74
C SER A 53 7.00 -14.89 -5.35
N TYR A 54 7.60 -13.87 -4.73
CA TYR A 54 7.29 -13.45 -3.36
C TYR A 54 7.30 -11.93 -3.33
N TYR A 55 6.16 -11.32 -3.05
CA TYR A 55 6.11 -9.87 -2.98
C TYR A 55 5.02 -9.35 -2.06
N VAL A 56 5.26 -8.15 -1.54
CA VAL A 56 4.21 -7.26 -1.05
C VAL A 56 4.02 -6.15 -2.07
N MET A 57 2.79 -5.74 -2.25
CA MET A 57 2.41 -4.76 -3.24
C MET A 57 1.39 -3.80 -2.66
N PHE A 58 1.48 -2.54 -3.06
CA PHE A 58 0.48 -1.51 -2.80
C PHE A 58 0.08 -0.84 -4.13
N SER A 59 -1.21 -0.67 -4.33
CA SER A 59 -1.84 -0.05 -5.48
C SER A 59 -2.43 1.29 -5.04
N ASN A 60 -2.19 2.34 -5.83
CA ASN A 60 -2.93 3.60 -5.66
C ASN A 60 -2.78 4.52 -6.87
N GLU A 61 -3.75 5.44 -7.01
CA GLU A 61 -3.65 6.55 -7.96
C GLU A 61 -2.98 7.79 -7.36
N GLU A 62 -3.02 7.95 -6.03
CA GLU A 62 -2.57 9.16 -5.35
C GLU A 62 -1.03 9.16 -5.19
N PRO A 63 -0.31 10.08 -5.86
CA PRO A 63 1.16 10.11 -5.80
C PRO A 63 1.71 10.31 -4.40
N VAL A 64 0.99 11.01 -3.51
CA VAL A 64 1.41 11.20 -2.12
C VAL A 64 1.44 9.88 -1.35
N LEU A 65 0.45 9.00 -1.55
CA LEU A 65 0.43 7.69 -0.89
C LEU A 65 1.48 6.74 -1.46
N LEU A 66 1.68 6.78 -2.78
CA LEU A 66 2.76 6.04 -3.43
C LEU A 66 4.13 6.47 -2.88
N GLY A 67 4.35 7.78 -2.73
CA GLY A 67 5.57 8.32 -2.10
C GLY A 67 5.72 7.90 -0.64
N ALA A 68 4.63 7.91 0.14
CA ALA A 68 4.66 7.48 1.54
C ALA A 68 5.01 5.98 1.68
N PHE A 69 4.56 5.14 0.74
CA PHE A 69 4.96 3.74 0.68
C PHE A 69 6.46 3.59 0.37
N GLU A 70 6.95 4.33 -0.64
CA GLU A 70 8.36 4.30 -1.03
C GLU A 70 9.28 4.77 0.10
N GLU A 71 8.94 5.88 0.77
CA GLU A 71 9.68 6.43 1.91
C GLU A 71 9.72 5.45 3.08
N ALA A 72 8.56 4.92 3.50
CA ALA A 72 8.50 3.96 4.59
C ALA A 72 9.31 2.68 4.29
N ALA A 73 9.26 2.20 3.05
CA ALA A 73 10.02 1.03 2.62
C ALA A 73 11.53 1.28 2.64
N GLU A 74 12.00 2.40 2.11
CA GLU A 74 13.43 2.73 2.06
C GLU A 74 14.01 3.00 3.46
N ASP A 75 13.24 3.66 4.33
CA ASP A 75 13.64 3.92 5.72
C ASP A 75 13.80 2.64 6.54
N LEU A 76 12.92 1.65 6.33
CA LEU A 76 12.96 0.36 7.02
C LEU A 76 14.00 -0.58 6.42
N PHE A 77 14.11 -0.58 5.09
CA PHE A 77 14.91 -1.52 4.31
C PHE A 77 15.83 -0.78 3.33
N PRO A 78 16.94 -0.20 3.80
CA PRO A 78 17.79 0.64 2.94
C PRO A 78 18.34 -0.10 1.72
N GLY A 79 18.14 0.50 0.54
CA GLY A 79 18.50 -0.07 -0.76
C GLY A 79 17.54 -1.13 -1.26
N VAL A 80 16.30 -1.16 -0.76
CA VAL A 80 15.26 -2.07 -1.27
C VAL A 80 14.85 -1.66 -2.67
N THR A 81 14.77 -2.62 -3.58
CA THR A 81 14.23 -2.36 -4.91
C THR A 81 12.71 -2.37 -4.87
N ILE A 82 12.11 -1.22 -5.14
CA ILE A 82 10.67 -1.05 -5.33
C ILE A 82 10.40 -1.01 -6.84
N GLN A 83 9.63 -1.97 -7.34
CA GLN A 83 9.24 -2.03 -8.73
C GLN A 83 7.94 -1.28 -8.93
N ARG A 84 7.90 -0.39 -9.93
CA ARG A 84 6.69 0.33 -10.32
C ARG A 84 6.10 -0.25 -11.60
N HIS A 85 4.81 -0.56 -11.58
CA HIS A 85 4.05 -1.10 -12.71
C HIS A 85 2.70 -0.39 -12.81
N LEU A 86 2.10 -0.39 -14.00
CA LEU A 86 0.69 -0.03 -14.17
C LEU A 86 -0.14 -1.31 -14.25
N ASN A 87 -1.28 -1.34 -13.58
CA ASN A 87 -2.25 -2.42 -13.76
C ASN A 87 -3.06 -2.22 -15.07
N GLN A 88 -4.00 -3.13 -15.34
CA GLN A 88 -4.82 -3.07 -16.56
C GLN A 88 -5.74 -1.84 -16.61
N ASP A 89 -6.06 -1.27 -15.45
CA ASP A 89 -6.91 -0.10 -15.28
C ASP A 89 -6.12 1.22 -15.23
N GLY A 90 -4.78 1.16 -15.37
CA GLY A 90 -3.90 2.33 -15.33
C GLY A 90 -3.53 2.81 -13.93
N VAL A 91 -3.86 2.06 -12.88
CA VAL A 91 -3.47 2.35 -11.49
C VAL A 91 -2.02 1.96 -11.26
N THR A 92 -1.28 2.79 -10.53
CA THR A 92 0.12 2.52 -10.22
C THR A 92 0.24 1.50 -9.10
N MET A 93 1.04 0.47 -9.33
CA MET A 93 1.39 -0.57 -8.37
C MET A 93 2.87 -0.47 -8.00
N LEU A 94 3.15 -0.43 -6.70
CA LEU A 94 4.48 -0.53 -6.14
C LEU A 94 4.67 -1.91 -5.53
N ARG A 95 5.76 -2.59 -5.89
CA ARG A 95 6.02 -3.97 -5.50
C ARG A 95 7.43 -4.13 -4.91
N ILE A 96 7.51 -4.79 -3.75
CA ILE A 96 8.77 -5.20 -3.13
C ILE A 96 8.87 -6.72 -3.17
N ASN A 97 9.87 -7.23 -3.89
CA ASN A 97 10.10 -8.68 -4.00
C ASN A 97 10.96 -9.18 -2.82
N SER A 98 10.34 -9.79 -1.81
CA SER A 98 11.04 -10.29 -0.63
C SER A 98 10.24 -11.36 0.10
N LEU A 99 10.78 -12.58 0.18
CA LEU A 99 10.18 -13.66 0.97
C LEU A 99 10.16 -13.32 2.46
N ALA A 100 11.20 -12.66 2.98
CA ALA A 100 11.24 -12.25 4.38
C ALA A 100 10.09 -11.28 4.71
N LEU A 101 9.86 -10.28 3.84
CA LEU A 101 8.80 -9.30 4.04
C LEU A 101 7.41 -9.92 3.93
N VAL A 102 7.22 -10.82 2.95
CA VAL A 102 5.99 -11.62 2.81
C VAL A 102 5.71 -12.44 4.07
N ARG A 103 6.73 -13.10 4.64
CA ARG A 103 6.56 -13.91 5.85
C ARG A 103 6.24 -13.06 7.08
N LEU A 104 6.80 -11.86 7.19
CA LEU A 104 6.42 -10.90 8.22
C LEU A 104 4.96 -10.47 8.07
N ALA A 105 4.55 -10.09 6.85
CA ALA A 105 3.18 -9.67 6.57
C ALA A 105 2.17 -10.78 6.88
N LYS A 106 2.42 -12.01 6.42
CA LYS A 106 1.56 -13.16 6.72
C LYS A 106 1.54 -13.53 8.20
N GLY A 107 2.69 -13.41 8.89
CA GLY A 107 2.75 -13.64 10.34
C GLY A 107 1.87 -12.68 11.14
N LEU A 108 1.59 -11.49 10.60
CA LEU A 108 0.67 -10.51 11.17
C LEU A 108 -0.76 -10.63 10.61
N GLY A 109 -1.00 -11.54 9.67
CA GLY A 109 -2.31 -11.77 9.05
C GLY A 109 -2.73 -10.70 8.04
N ILE A 110 -1.77 -9.92 7.51
CA ILE A 110 -2.06 -8.82 6.55
C ILE A 110 -2.75 -9.32 5.27
N ASP A 111 -2.56 -10.58 4.91
CA ASP A 111 -3.14 -11.21 3.72
C ASP A 111 -4.56 -11.77 3.90
N ALA A 112 -5.08 -11.79 5.12
CA ALA A 112 -6.39 -12.40 5.40
C ALA A 112 -7.13 -11.74 6.58
N ASP A 113 -6.56 -11.84 7.78
CA ASP A 113 -7.15 -11.31 9.02
C ASP A 113 -6.05 -10.76 9.93
N PHE A 114 -5.96 -9.44 10.00
CA PHE A 114 -4.99 -8.71 10.81
C PHE A 114 -5.39 -8.59 12.30
N THR A 115 -6.23 -9.50 12.83
CA THR A 115 -6.55 -9.60 14.26
C THR A 115 -5.31 -9.64 15.13
N HIS A 116 -4.19 -10.20 14.65
CA HIS A 116 -2.92 -10.19 15.36
C HIS A 116 -2.35 -8.77 15.55
N VAL A 117 -2.53 -7.89 14.56
CA VAL A 117 -2.16 -6.48 14.65
C VAL A 117 -2.97 -5.78 15.73
N MET A 118 -4.27 -6.09 15.83
CA MET A 118 -5.19 -5.49 16.82
C MET A 118 -4.88 -5.84 18.28
N ARG A 119 -3.91 -6.73 18.53
CA ARG A 119 -3.43 -7.11 19.87
C ARG A 119 -2.10 -6.47 20.25
N LEU A 120 -1.53 -5.65 19.35
CA LEU A 120 -0.30 -4.91 19.61
C LEU A 120 -0.59 -3.68 20.50
N PRO A 121 0.46 -3.04 21.06
CA PRO A 121 0.32 -1.75 21.73
C PRO A 121 -0.43 -0.70 20.89
N ASP A 122 -1.20 0.15 21.56
CA ASP A 122 -2.13 1.12 20.94
C ASP A 122 -1.46 2.02 19.89
N ASP A 123 -0.21 2.44 20.12
CA ASP A 123 0.57 3.26 19.19
C ASP A 123 0.87 2.53 17.88
N LEU A 124 1.14 1.23 17.93
CA LEU A 124 1.38 0.39 16.75
C LEU A 124 0.07 0.07 16.01
N VAL A 125 -1.01 -0.18 16.75
CA VAL A 125 -2.35 -0.35 16.18
C VAL A 125 -2.77 0.94 15.47
N ALA A 126 -2.55 2.10 16.08
CA ALA A 126 -2.86 3.40 15.49
C ALA A 126 -2.03 3.64 14.22
N ALA A 127 -0.74 3.28 14.21
CA ALA A 127 0.10 3.41 13.02
C ALA A 127 -0.41 2.53 11.86
N PHE A 128 -0.80 1.29 12.15
CA PHE A 128 -1.42 0.41 11.16
C PHE A 128 -2.75 0.95 10.63
N LEU A 129 -3.66 1.32 11.52
CA LEU A 129 -4.98 1.84 11.14
C LEU A 129 -4.85 3.13 10.33
N ARG A 130 -3.89 3.98 10.65
CA ARG A 130 -3.59 5.17 9.84
C ARG A 130 -3.26 4.79 8.40
N GLY A 131 -2.33 3.86 8.18
CA GLY A 131 -2.00 3.39 6.83
C GLY A 131 -3.20 2.75 6.13
N TYR A 132 -3.97 1.95 6.86
CA TYR A 132 -5.18 1.31 6.33
C TYR A 132 -6.24 2.32 5.87
N PHE A 133 -6.51 3.32 6.69
CA PHE A 133 -7.48 4.36 6.37
C PHE A 133 -6.97 5.30 5.27
N ASP A 134 -5.69 5.68 5.29
CA ASP A 134 -5.10 6.52 4.24
C ASP A 134 -5.25 5.84 2.87
N GLY A 135 -4.97 4.53 2.77
CA GLY A 135 -5.14 3.75 1.55
C GLY A 135 -6.60 3.63 1.07
N LEU A 136 -7.58 3.60 1.99
CA LEU A 136 -9.00 3.40 1.68
C LEU A 136 -9.76 4.70 1.37
N LEU A 137 -9.48 5.79 2.09
CA LEU A 137 -10.28 7.03 2.06
C LEU A 137 -10.02 7.88 0.81
N LEU A 138 -8.80 7.87 0.25
CA LEU A 138 -8.49 8.69 -0.93
C LEU A 138 -9.06 8.11 -2.23
N ASP A 139 -9.34 6.80 -2.27
CA ASP A 139 -9.94 6.14 -3.42
C ASP A 139 -11.47 6.39 -3.52
N GLN A 140 -12.17 6.34 -2.38
CA GLN A 140 -13.63 6.58 -2.29
C GLN A 140 -14.02 8.04 -2.56
N SER A 141 -13.16 8.99 -2.17
CA SER A 141 -13.41 10.42 -2.36
C SER A 141 -13.54 10.82 -3.84
N ARG A 142 -12.83 10.12 -4.72
CA ARG A 142 -12.84 10.37 -6.17
C ARG A 142 -13.94 9.62 -6.90
N SER A 143 -14.25 8.38 -6.53
CA SER A 143 -15.38 7.65 -7.13
C SER A 143 -16.72 8.36 -6.85
N ALA A 144 -16.89 8.95 -5.66
CA ALA A 144 -18.03 9.82 -5.36
C ALA A 144 -18.02 11.13 -6.17
N GLY A 145 -16.87 11.78 -6.33
CA GLY A 145 -16.72 13.01 -7.12
C GLY A 145 -16.91 12.81 -8.63
N ALA A 146 -16.43 11.69 -9.17
CA ALA A 146 -16.59 11.30 -10.56
C ALA A 146 -18.04 10.92 -10.88
N ALA A 147 -18.70 10.17 -9.98
CA ALA A 147 -20.13 9.90 -10.09
C ALA A 147 -20.97 11.19 -10.04
N ALA A 148 -20.65 12.12 -9.13
CA ALA A 148 -21.33 13.41 -9.04
C ALA A 148 -21.12 14.28 -10.31
N SER A 149 -19.91 14.27 -10.87
CA SER A 149 -19.60 14.98 -12.12
C SER A 149 -20.29 14.36 -13.34
N ALA A 150 -20.37 13.02 -13.42
CA ALA A 150 -21.10 12.31 -14.46
C ALA A 150 -22.63 12.55 -14.40
N VAL A 151 -23.20 12.62 -13.19
CA VAL A 151 -24.60 13.01 -12.99
C VAL A 151 -24.82 14.48 -13.38
N ALA A 152 -23.89 15.39 -13.06
CA ALA A 152 -23.99 16.79 -13.48
C ALA A 152 -23.87 16.99 -15.01
N ALA A 153 -23.06 16.16 -15.68
CA ALA A 153 -22.92 16.19 -17.14
C ALA A 153 -24.16 15.65 -17.87
N THR A 154 -24.84 14.65 -17.30
CA THR A 154 -26.08 14.07 -17.86
C THR A 154 -27.32 14.90 -17.57
N ASN A 155 -27.32 15.73 -16.52
CA ASN A 155 -28.44 16.62 -16.17
C ASN A 155 -28.35 18.03 -16.78
N ARG A 156 -27.51 18.28 -17.80
CA ARG A 156 -27.58 19.54 -18.54
C ARG A 156 -28.94 19.61 -19.25
N PRO A 157 -29.80 20.59 -18.92
CA PRO A 157 -31.07 20.76 -19.63
C PRO A 157 -30.74 21.04 -21.10
N GLY A 158 -31.29 20.21 -21.98
CA GLY A 158 -31.13 20.35 -23.41
C GLY A 158 -31.45 21.78 -23.84
N ARG A 159 -30.51 22.42 -24.53
CA ARG A 159 -30.79 23.65 -25.27
C ARG A 159 -31.90 23.35 -26.26
N GLY A 160 -33.12 23.71 -25.88
CA GLY A 160 -34.26 23.80 -26.78
C GLY A 160 -34.05 24.90 -27.81
N SER A 161 -34.63 24.65 -28.98
CA SER A 161 -34.96 25.55 -30.10
C SER A 161 -33.80 26.31 -30.78
N ALA A 162 -33.73 26.38 -32.11
CA ALA A 162 -34.83 26.76 -32.97
C ALA A 162 -34.86 26.01 -34.32
N GLN A 163 -36.06 25.56 -34.66
CA GLN A 163 -36.53 25.40 -36.02
C GLN A 163 -36.38 26.74 -36.76
N SER A 164 -35.82 26.73 -37.97
CA SER A 164 -36.04 27.77 -38.96
C SER A 164 -36.73 27.15 -40.17
N ASN A 165 -38.03 27.38 -40.26
CA ASN A 165 -38.86 27.13 -41.43
C ASN A 165 -38.93 28.39 -42.30
N HIS A 166 -38.93 28.16 -43.62
CA HIS A 166 -39.40 29.03 -44.72
C HIS A 166 -38.76 30.42 -44.91
N ALA A 167 -38.08 30.61 -46.05
CA ALA A 167 -38.68 31.09 -47.30
C ALA A 167 -37.77 30.75 -48.49
#